data_AF-A0A6G3XLN6-F1
#
_entry.id   AF-A0A6G3XLN6-F1
#
_cell.length_a   1.000
_cell.length_b   1.000
_cell.length_c   1.000
_cell.angle_alpha   90.00
_cell.angle_beta   90.00
_cell.angle_gamma   90.00
#
_symmetry.space_group_name_H-M   'P 1'
#
loop_
_entity.id
_entity.type
_entity.pdbx_description
1 polymer ?
#
loop_
_entity_poly.entity_id
_entity_poly.type
_entity_poly.pdbx_seq_one_letter_code
_entity_poly.pdbx_strand_id
1 'polypeptide(L)' 'ISGRAVEITDPAVIARFIEEVTPPEPFHLFRAELTEVVRIGLDGDFLVIQSWRPGQPLRTVRRK' A
#
# COMPACT_ATOMS: atom_id res chain seq x y z
N ILE A 1 -6.69 -0.10 -1.76
CA ILE A 1 -5.98 -0.43 -0.50
C ILE A 1 -6.62 0.34 0.64
N SER A 2 -6.66 -0.23 1.83
CA SER A 2 -7.33 0.35 3.00
C SER A 2 -6.41 0.30 4.22
N GLY A 3 -6.51 1.29 5.09
CA GLY A 3 -5.66 1.40 6.27
C GLY A 3 -5.61 2.82 6.82
N ARG A 4 -4.56 3.12 7.60
CA ARG A 4 -4.28 4.45 8.13
C ARG A 4 -3.04 5.04 7.46
N ALA A 5 -3.09 6.32 7.14
CA ALA A 5 -1.90 7.09 6.82
C ALA A 5 -1.44 7.82 8.09
N VAL A 6 -0.25 7.50 8.57
CA VAL A 6 0.33 8.13 9.76
C VAL A 6 1.46 9.05 9.32
N GLU A 7 1.36 10.33 9.66
CA GLU A 7 2.42 11.29 9.37
C GLU A 7 3.70 10.91 10.12
N ILE A 8 4.82 11.00 9.42
CA ILE A 8 6.15 10.81 9.97
C ILE A 8 6.79 12.17 10.14
N THR A 9 7.03 12.54 11.40
CA THR A 9 7.70 13.80 11.77
C THR A 9 9.12 13.57 12.33
N ASP A 10 9.57 12.32 12.43
CA ASP A 10 10.92 11.99 12.90
C ASP A 10 11.97 12.46 11.87
N PRO A 11 12.85 13.42 12.22
CA PRO A 11 13.83 13.97 11.30
C PRO A 11 14.79 12.92 10.72
N ALA A 12 15.13 11.88 11.49
CA ALA A 12 16.06 10.84 11.01
C ALA A 12 15.42 10.00 9.90
N VAL A 13 14.12 9.72 10.01
CA VAL A 13 13.37 8.98 8.98
C VAL A 13 13.19 9.82 7.73
N ILE A 14 12.88 11.11 7.89
CA ILE A 14 12.72 12.06 6.78
C ILE A 14 14.05 12.22 6.04
N ALA A 15 15.17 12.41 6.75
CA ALA A 15 16.49 12.55 6.13
C ALA A 15 16.86 11.33 5.27
N ARG A 16 16.63 10.11 5.80
CA ARG A 16 16.85 8.87 5.05
C ARG A 16 15.98 8.79 3.78
N PHE A 17 14.73 9.23 3.86
CA PHE A 17 13.84 9.25 2.70
C PHE A 17 14.32 10.25 1.63
N ILE A 18 14.76 11.44 2.03
CA ILE A 18 15.32 12.45 1.12
C ILE A 18 16.55 11.91 0.39
N GLU A 19 17.45 11.24 1.12
CA GLU A 19 18.64 10.63 0.54
C GLU A 19 18.30 9.56 -0.52
N GLU A 20 17.26 8.76 -0.27
CA GLU A 20 16.88 7.66 -1.16
C GLU A 20 16.16 8.13 -2.43
N VAL A 21 15.22 9.07 -2.33
CA VAL A 21 14.33 9.41 -3.45
C VAL A 21 14.40 10.87 -3.92
N THR A 22 15.16 11.72 -3.23
CA THR A 22 15.38 13.15 -3.57
C THR A 22 14.08 13.88 -3.97
N PRO A 23 13.08 13.94 -3.07
CA PRO A 23 11.79 14.55 -3.39
C PRO A 23 11.90 16.08 -3.44
N PRO A 24 11.00 16.78 -4.17
CA PRO A 24 10.89 18.24 -4.07
C PRO A 24 10.45 18.68 -2.66
N GLU A 25 11.11 19.71 -2.11
CA GLU A 25 10.82 20.26 -0.78
C GLU A 25 10.05 21.59 -0.84
N PRO A 26 9.13 21.88 0.11
CA PRO A 26 8.77 21.06 1.28
C PRO A 26 7.75 19.96 0.98
N PHE A 27 7.77 18.88 1.76
CA PHE A 27 6.81 17.77 1.64
C PHE A 27 6.41 17.21 3.01
N HIS A 28 5.30 16.46 3.04
CA HIS A 28 4.90 15.63 4.17
C HIS A 28 5.17 14.16 3.87
N LEU A 29 5.73 13.44 4.84
CA LEU A 29 5.98 11.99 4.74
C LEU A 29 4.93 11.23 5.53
N PHE A 30 4.36 10.18 4.94
CA PHE A 30 3.38 9.31 5.60
C PHE A 30 3.77 7.84 5.49
N ARG A 31 3.58 7.10 6.58
CA ARG A 31 3.59 5.63 6.58
C ARG A 31 2.17 5.11 6.38
N ALA A 32 1.99 4.23 5.40
CA ALA A 32 0.74 3.51 5.21
C ALA A 32 0.69 2.25 6.09
N GLU A 33 -0.22 2.23 7.07
CA GLU A 33 -0.52 1.06 7.90
C GLU A 33 -1.70 0.31 7.28
N LEU A 34 -1.40 -0.65 6.41
CA LEU A 34 -2.39 -1.38 5.63
C LEU A 34 -3.20 -2.36 6.50
N THR A 35 -4.52 -2.29 6.40
CA THR A 35 -5.45 -3.24 7.02
C THR A 35 -6.08 -4.18 5.99
N GLU A 36 -6.14 -3.77 4.72
CA GLU A 36 -6.64 -4.59 3.62
C GLU A 36 -6.06 -4.16 2.27
N VAL A 37 -5.79 -5.14 1.42
CA VAL A 37 -5.49 -4.94 0.00
C VAL A 37 -6.48 -5.76 -0.82
N VAL A 38 -7.27 -5.07 -1.65
CA VAL A 38 -8.07 -5.71 -2.69
C VAL A 38 -7.43 -5.38 -4.04
N ARG A 39 -7.08 -6.42 -4.79
CA ARG A 39 -6.62 -6.34 -6.17
C ARG A 39 -7.70 -6.91 -7.07
N ILE A 40 -8.09 -6.14 -8.07
CA ILE A 40 -9.02 -6.56 -9.12
C ILE A 40 -8.23 -6.53 -10.42
N GLY A 41 -8.33 -7.59 -11.20
CA GLY A 41 -7.68 -7.70 -12.49
C GLY A 41 -8.32 -8.76 -13.35
N LEU A 42 -7.80 -8.92 -14.56
CA LEU A 42 -8.19 -9.96 -15.49
C LEU A 42 -7.14 -11.08 -15.52
N ASP A 43 -7.61 -12.30 -15.73
CA ASP A 43 -6.79 -13.47 -16.02
C ASP A 43 -7.49 -14.28 -17.11
N GLY A 44 -7.07 -14.04 -18.36
CA GLY A 44 -7.85 -14.40 -19.54
C GLY A 44 -9.23 -13.74 -19.50
N ASP A 45 -10.27 -14.54 -19.72
CA ASP A 45 -11.67 -14.10 -19.70
C ASP A 45 -12.27 -13.99 -18.30
N PHE A 46 -11.48 -14.23 -17.25
CA PHE A 46 -11.98 -14.18 -15.87
C PHE A 46 -11.65 -12.85 -15.21
N LEU A 47 -12.64 -12.28 -14.53
CA LEU A 47 -12.43 -11.27 -13.50
C LEU A 47 -11.91 -11.96 -12.24
N VAL A 48 -10.71 -11.59 -11.82
CA VAL A 48 -10.05 -12.09 -10.60
C VAL A 48 -10.05 -11.01 -9.54
N ILE A 49 -10.62 -11.33 -8.39
CA ILE A 49 -10.65 -10.48 -7.20
C ILE A 49 -9.83 -11.18 -6.12
N GLN A 50 -8.74 -10.55 -5.71
CA GLN A 50 -7.86 -11.05 -4.64
C GLN A 50 -7.96 -10.10 -3.46
N SER A 51 -8.26 -10.63 -2.27
CA SER A 51 -8.33 -9.86 -1.03
C SER A 51 -7.33 -10.42 -0.02
N TRP A 52 -6.47 -9.55 0.49
CA TRP A 52 -5.49 -9.85 1.53
C TRP A 52 -5.75 -8.97 2.76
N ARG A 53 -5.54 -9.55 3.95
CA ARG A 53 -5.51 -8.86 5.24
C ARG A 53 -4.34 -9.39 6.07
N PRO A 54 -3.71 -8.57 6.93
CA PRO A 54 -2.66 -9.04 7.83
C PRO A 54 -3.10 -10.27 8.65
N GLY A 55 -2.22 -11.27 8.75
CA GLY A 55 -2.48 -12.51 9.50
C GLY A 55 -3.50 -13.46 8.87
N GLN A 56 -4.04 -13.16 7.68
CA GLN A 56 -4.99 -14.00 6.96
C GLN A 56 -4.38 -14.49 5.64
N PRO A 57 -4.68 -15.73 5.21
CA PRO A 57 -4.29 -16.19 3.89
C PRO A 57 -4.98 -15.38 2.79
N LEU A 58 -4.34 -15.34 1.60
CA LEU A 58 -4.90 -14.64 0.45
C LEU A 58 -6.20 -15.34 -0.01
N ARG A 59 -7.28 -14.57 -0.10
CA ARG A 59 -8.55 -15.05 -0.66
C ARG A 59 -8.67 -14.62 -2.12
N THR A 60 -9.04 -15.55 -2.99
CA THR A 60 -9.22 -15.31 -4.43
C THR A 60 -10.63 -15.71 -4.85
N VAL A 61 -11.29 -14.85 -5.62
CA VAL A 61 -12.57 -15.11 -6.28
C VAL A 61 -12.38 -14.91 -7.77
N ARG A 62 -12.87 -15.87 -8.57
CA ARG A 62 -12.90 -15.79 -10.03
C ARG A 62 -14.34 -15.72 -10.51
N ARG A 63 -14.61 -14.85 -11.48
CA ARG A 63 -15.91 -14.70 -12.15
C ARG A 63 -15.69 -14.70 -13.66
N LYS A 64 -16.57 -15.37 -14.40
CA LYS A 64 -16.62 -15.33 -15.86
C LYS A 64 -17.66 -14.29 -16.30
#